data_AF-A0AA37PXS1-F1
#
_entry.id   AF-A0AA37PXS1-F1
#
_cell.length_a   1.000
_cell.length_b   1.000
_cell.length_c   1.000
_cell.angle_alpha   90.00
_cell.angle_beta   90.00
_cell.angle_gamma   90.00
#
_symmetry.space_group_name_H-M   'P 1'
#
loop_
_entity.id
_entity.type
_entity.pdbx_description
1 polymer ?
#
loop_
_entity_poly.entity_id
_entity_poly.type
_entity_poly.pdbx_seq_one_letter_code
_entity_poly.pdbx_strand_id
1 'polypeptide(L)'
;MTSPPHTGAPVEATAHLPLLLIGLRWLLDTEQPAAALICPHGQTMSSVGNRRLRFAPEGFDGRPAVVIEVDDADGNPAAIPVTR
;
A
#
# COMPACT_ATOMS: atom_id res chain seq x y z
N MET A 1 8.62 18.43 -25.26
CA MET A 1 8.19 17.15 -24.69
C MET A 1 7.79 17.42 -23.25
N THR A 2 6.51 17.67 -23.02
CA THR A 2 5.92 17.91 -21.69
C THR A 2 5.32 16.59 -21.24
N SER A 3 5.79 16.02 -20.13
CA SER A 3 5.12 14.88 -19.49
C SER A 3 3.66 15.27 -19.19
N PRO A 4 2.68 14.38 -19.40
CA PRO A 4 1.31 14.68 -19.01
C PRO A 4 1.24 14.89 -17.50
N PRO A 5 0.36 15.79 -17.01
CA PRO A 5 0.13 15.90 -15.58
C PRO A 5 -0.42 14.56 -15.10
N HIS A 6 0.26 13.92 -14.16
CA HIS A 6 -0.33 12.90 -13.30
C HIS A 6 -1.36 13.62 -12.42
N THR A 7 -2.53 13.90 -12.99
CA THR A 7 -3.70 14.26 -12.22
C THR A 7 -4.39 12.95 -11.90
N GLY A 8 -3.84 12.19 -10.95
CA GLY A 8 -4.66 11.20 -10.24
C GLY A 8 -5.77 12.01 -9.57
N ALA A 9 -6.98 11.96 -10.11
CA ALA A 9 -8.04 12.87 -9.72
C ALA A 9 -8.36 12.67 -8.22
N PRO A 10 -8.72 13.71 -7.46
CA PRO A 10 -9.05 13.60 -6.03
C PRO A 10 -10.15 12.56 -5.75
N VAL A 11 -11.03 12.29 -6.72
CA VAL A 11 -12.04 11.22 -6.69
C VAL A 11 -11.41 9.81 -6.60
N GLU A 12 -10.26 9.59 -7.24
CA GLU A 12 -9.51 8.33 -7.14
C GLU A 12 -8.84 8.20 -5.77
N ALA A 13 -8.32 9.30 -5.21
CA ALA A 13 -7.73 9.29 -3.88
C ALA A 13 -8.77 8.97 -2.79
N THR A 14 -9.98 9.53 -2.90
CA THR A 14 -11.08 9.21 -1.97
C THR A 14 -11.54 7.76 -2.03
N ALA A 15 -11.31 7.03 -3.12
CA ALA A 15 -11.63 5.61 -3.20
C ALA A 15 -10.80 4.76 -2.21
N HIS A 16 -9.64 5.27 -1.76
CA HIS A 16 -8.81 4.64 -0.74
C HIS A 16 -9.20 5.03 0.70
N LEU A 17 -10.04 6.07 0.88
CA LEU A 17 -10.35 6.67 2.18
C LEU A 17 -10.93 5.68 3.20
N PRO A 18 -11.88 4.79 2.86
CA PRO A 18 -12.43 3.85 3.84
C PRO A 18 -11.35 2.95 4.46
N LEU A 19 -10.45 2.42 3.63
CA LEU A 19 -9.37 1.55 4.09
C LEU A 19 -8.31 2.31 4.87
N LEU A 20 -8.00 3.55 4.46
CA LEU A 20 -7.10 4.41 5.21
C LEU A 20 -7.62 4.67 6.63
N LEU A 21 -8.90 4.98 6.78
CA LEU A 21 -9.52 5.22 8.09
C LEU A 21 -9.53 3.96 8.96
N ILE A 22 -9.82 2.80 8.38
CA ILE A 22 -9.80 1.52 9.10
C ILE A 22 -8.38 1.20 9.61
N GLY A 23 -7.37 1.33 8.75
CA GLY A 23 -5.99 1.04 9.13
C GLY A 23 -5.38 2.06 10.10
N LEU A 24 -5.74 3.34 9.98
CA LEU A 24 -5.34 4.36 10.96
C LEU A 24 -5.96 4.10 12.33
N ARG A 25 -7.22 3.68 12.37
CA ARG A 25 -7.87 3.28 13.63
C ARG A 25 -7.19 2.07 14.25
N TRP A 26 -6.88 1.05 13.44
CA TRP A 26 -6.13 -0.10 13.91
C TRP A 26 -4.76 0.31 14.48
N LEU A 27 -4.00 1.17 13.81
CA LEU A 27 -2.72 1.67 14.32
C LEU A 27 -2.87 2.39 15.66
N LEU A 28 -3.90 3.24 15.80
CA LEU A 28 -4.17 3.97 17.03
C LEU A 28 -4.54 3.04 18.19
N ASP A 29 -5.37 2.03 17.91
CA ASP A 29 -5.85 1.06 18.92
C ASP A 29 -4.77 0.01 19.28
N THR A 30 -3.68 -0.10 18.50
CA THR A 30 -2.63 -1.10 18.74
C THR A 30 -1.57 -0.57 19.70
N GLU A 31 -1.79 -0.77 21.00
CA GLU A 31 -0.76 -0.54 22.02
C GLU A 31 0.43 -1.50 21.84
N GLN A 32 1.65 -0.97 21.80
CA GLN A 32 2.90 -1.74 21.71
C GLN A 32 3.66 -1.66 23.06
N PRO A 33 3.39 -2.57 24.02
CA PRO A 33 4.21 -2.66 25.23
C PRO A 33 5.66 -3.04 24.88
N ALA A 34 6.62 -2.70 25.75
CA ALA A 34 8.06 -2.93 25.50
C ALA A 34 8.46 -4.40 25.25
N ALA A 35 7.59 -5.35 25.58
CA ALA A 35 7.77 -6.79 25.33
C ALA A 35 6.90 -7.33 24.17
N ALA A 36 6.22 -6.47 23.43
CA ALA A 36 5.37 -6.87 22.32
C ALA A 36 6.20 -7.55 21.23
N LEU A 37 5.74 -8.72 20.76
CA LEU A 37 6.25 -9.30 19.54
C LEU A 37 5.67 -8.53 18.36
N ILE A 38 6.47 -7.60 17.84
CA ILE A 38 6.07 -6.76 16.71
C ILE A 38 6.10 -7.62 15.45
N CYS A 39 4.95 -7.75 14.79
CA CYS A 39 4.92 -8.29 13.43
C CYS A 39 5.46 -7.20 12.48
N PRO A 40 6.67 -7.34 11.89
CA PRO A 40 7.24 -6.30 11.03
C PRO A 40 6.38 -6.08 9.78
N HIS A 41 5.56 -7.06 9.42
CA HIS A 41 4.62 -6.99 8.30
C HIS A 41 3.39 -6.12 8.59
N GLY A 42 3.08 -5.84 9.87
CA GLY A 42 1.92 -5.02 10.24
C GLY A 42 0.60 -5.59 9.72
N GLN A 43 -0.40 -4.72 9.53
CA GLN A 43 -1.65 -5.07 8.87
C GLN A 43 -1.64 -4.59 7.42
N THR A 44 -2.02 -5.48 6.51
CA THR A 44 -2.00 -5.20 5.08
C THR A 44 -3.38 -5.38 4.49
N MET A 45 -3.82 -4.43 3.67
CA MET A 45 -5.15 -4.38 3.06
C MET A 45 -5.05 -4.05 1.57
N SER A 46 -5.72 -4.82 0.73
CA SER A 46 -5.86 -4.51 -0.69
C SER A 46 -6.81 -3.32 -0.86
N SER A 47 -6.39 -2.33 -1.65
CA SER A 47 -7.19 -1.17 -2.00
C SER A 47 -7.66 -1.24 -3.46
N VAL A 48 -8.35 -0.20 -3.92
CA VAL A 48 -8.81 -0.14 -5.32
C VAL A 48 -7.62 -0.09 -6.29
N GLY A 49 -7.79 -0.74 -7.44
CA GLY A 49 -6.73 -0.89 -8.44
C GLY A 49 -5.67 -1.89 -8.00
N ASN A 50 -4.44 -1.68 -8.46
CA ASN A 50 -3.27 -2.48 -8.13
C ASN A 50 -2.56 -1.99 -6.86
N ARG A 51 -3.30 -1.39 -5.92
CA ARG A 51 -2.72 -0.75 -4.73
C ARG A 51 -3.02 -1.55 -3.48
N ARG A 52 -2.06 -1.56 -2.57
CA ARG A 52 -2.18 -2.20 -1.26
C ARG A 52 -1.63 -1.25 -0.20
N LEU A 53 -2.36 -1.14 0.91
CA LEU A 53 -1.99 -0.31 2.04
C LEU A 53 -1.46 -1.22 3.15
N ARG A 54 -0.26 -0.92 3.64
CA ARG A 54 0.36 -1.62 4.75
C ARG A 54 0.57 -0.67 5.91
N PHE A 55 0.07 -1.06 7.07
CA PHE A 55 0.08 -0.31 8.32
C PHE A 55 1.02 -0.99 9.29
N ALA A 56 2.16 -0.38 9.59
CA ALA A 56 3.17 -0.91 10.49
C ALA A 56 3.21 -0.09 11.78
N PRO A 57 3.03 -0.70 12.97
CA PRO A 57 3.13 0.02 14.24
C PRO A 57 4.58 0.44 14.54
N GLU A 58 5.55 -0.33 14.06
CA GLU A 58 6.97 0.02 14.06
C GLU A 58 7.50 -0.05 12.63
N GLY A 59 7.69 1.12 12.02
CA GLY A 59 8.25 1.31 10.70
C GLY A 59 9.64 1.94 10.77
N PHE A 60 9.93 2.86 9.84
CA PHE A 60 11.21 3.55 9.82
C PHE A 60 11.45 4.32 11.12
N ASP A 61 12.65 4.15 11.70
CA ASP A 61 13.07 4.84 12.93
C ASP A 61 12.19 4.56 14.17
N GLY A 62 11.57 3.37 14.21
CA GLY A 62 10.72 2.95 15.33
C GLY A 62 9.36 3.64 15.39
N ARG A 63 8.96 4.34 14.33
CA ARG A 63 7.71 5.12 14.27
C ARG A 63 6.64 4.40 13.46
N PRO A 64 5.35 4.57 13.78
CA PRO A 64 4.28 4.01 12.98
C PRO A 64 4.34 4.55 11.54
N ALA A 65 4.13 3.68 10.58
CA ALA A 65 4.23 4.00 9.16
C ALA A 65 3.07 3.40 8.36
N VAL A 66 2.67 4.12 7.30
CA VAL A 66 1.72 3.65 6.29
C VAL A 66 2.46 3.59 4.95
N VAL A 67 2.51 2.41 4.35
CA VAL A 67 3.18 2.15 3.07
C VAL A 67 2.12 1.87 2.01
N ILE A 68 2.28 2.49 0.85
CA ILE A 68 1.46 2.21 -0.34
C ILE A 68 2.29 1.36 -1.28
N GLU A 69 1.90 0.10 -1.43
CA GLU A 69 2.48 -0.83 -2.39
C GLU A 69 1.65 -0.80 -3.67
N VAL A 70 2.31 -0.83 -4.81
CA VAL A 70 1.69 -0.92 -6.12
C VAL A 70 2.15 -2.23 -6.76
N ASP A 71 1.22 -3.14 -7.01
CA ASP A 71 1.49 -4.38 -7.72
C ASP A 71 1.63 -4.04 -9.21
N ASP A 72 2.76 -4.35 -9.82
CA ASP A 72 2.90 -4.11 -11.26
C ASP A 72 2.01 -5.13 -11.99
N ALA A 73 0.86 -4.67 -12.46
CA ALA A 73 -0.02 -5.46 -13.31
C ALA A 73 0.55 -5.50 -14.74
N ASP A 74 1.75 -6.05 -14.91
CA ASP A 74 2.22 -6.54 -16.20
C ASP A 74 2.99 -7.86 -16.03
N GLY A 75 2.20 -8.92 -15.84
CA GLY A 75 2.64 -10.28 -16.08
C GLY A 75 1.90 -10.84 -17.28
N ASN A 76 2.05 -10.24 -18.46
CA ASN A 76 1.67 -10.90 -19.71
C ASN A 76 2.85 -11.76 -20.20
N PRO A 77 2.87 -13.10 -20.02
CA PRO A 77 3.86 -13.96 -20.65
C PRO A 77 3.53 -14.26 -22.13
N ALA A 78 2.72 -13.46 -22.84
CA ALA A 78 2.42 -13.72 -24.25
C ALA A 78 3.63 -13.41 -25.15
N ALA A 79 4.46 -14.44 -25.27
CA ALA A 79 4.98 -14.98 -26.51
C ALA A 79 5.72 -13.99 -27.40
N ILE A 80 7.04 -13.94 -27.19
CA ILE A 80 7.98 -13.69 -28.29
C ILE A 80 7.71 -14.76 -29.36
N PRO A 81 7.28 -14.44 -30.59
CA PRO A 81 7.24 -15.43 -31.65
C PRO A 81 8.68 -15.73 -32.05
N VAL A 82 9.20 -16.88 -31.62
CA VAL A 82 10.42 -17.43 -32.19
C VAL A 82 10.12 -17.91 -33.61
N THR A 83 10.40 -17.05 -34.59
CA THR A 83 10.42 -17.45 -36.00
C THR A 83 11.58 -18.43 -36.21
N ARG A 84 11.25 -19.65 -36.64
CA ARG A 84 12.20 -20.65 -37.13
C ARG A 84 12.24 -20.60 -38.65
#